data_AF-A0A6B2VDD2-F1
#
_entry.id   AF-A0A6B2VDD2-F1
#
_cell.length_a   1.000
_cell.length_b   1.000
_cell.length_c   1.000
_cell.angle_alpha   90.00
_cell.angle_beta   90.00
_cell.angle_gamma   90.00
#
_symmetry.space_group_name_H-M   'P 1'
#
loop_
_entity.id
_entity.type
_entity.pdbx_description
1 polymer ?
#
loop_
_entity_poly.entity_id
_entity_poly.type
_entity_poly.pdbx_seq_one_letter_code
_entity_poly.pdbx_strand_id
1 'polypeptide(L)'
;RVRLAAAIDEDVARFAAGALYEERTEVHWSGGDVVARRVERLGAVELTARPLAAPDPALVREALLDGLRREGLGLLRWPAGGGLLRQR
;
A
#
# COMPACT_ATOMS: atom_id res chain seq x y z
N ARG A 1 -25.81 -4.02 12.50
CA ARG A 1 -26.70 -4.99 11.81
C ARG A 1 -27.52 -4.26 10.76
N VAL A 2 -27.45 -4.68 9.49
CA VAL A 2 -28.26 -4.09 8.39
C VAL A 2 -29.73 -4.54 8.53
N ARG A 3 -30.69 -3.63 8.30
CA ARG A 3 -32.15 -3.88 8.45
C ARG A 3 -32.89 -4.01 7.11
N LEU A 4 -32.46 -3.28 6.09
CA LEU A 4 -32.96 -3.31 4.71
C LEU A 4 -31.79 -3.00 3.76
N ALA A 5 -31.78 -3.61 2.57
CA ALA A 5 -30.82 -3.35 1.51
C ALA A 5 -31.42 -3.76 0.15
N ALA A 6 -30.88 -3.19 -0.93
CA ALA A 6 -31.16 -3.61 -2.30
C ALA A 6 -29.85 -4.01 -2.97
N ALA A 7 -29.87 -5.10 -3.74
CA ALA A 7 -28.72 -5.49 -4.56
C ALA A 7 -28.63 -4.54 -5.77
N ILE A 8 -27.43 -4.05 -6.03
CA ILE A 8 -27.09 -3.26 -7.21
C ILE A 8 -25.76 -3.76 -7.76
N ASP A 9 -25.53 -3.49 -9.03
CA ASP A 9 -24.21 -3.69 -9.65
C ASP A 9 -23.27 -2.51 -9.36
N GLU A 10 -22.02 -2.68 -9.76
CA GLU A 10 -20.96 -1.70 -9.56
C GLU A 10 -21.19 -0.42 -10.37
N ASP A 11 -21.74 -0.52 -11.58
CA ASP A 11 -21.98 0.64 -12.44
C ASP A 11 -23.02 1.58 -11.81
N VAL A 12 -24.11 1.02 -11.28
CA VAL A 12 -25.11 1.77 -10.52
C VAL A 12 -24.50 2.39 -9.26
N ALA A 13 -23.63 1.67 -8.55
CA ALA A 13 -22.96 2.20 -7.36
C ALA A 13 -22.02 3.37 -7.69
N ARG A 14 -21.19 3.24 -8.74
CA ARG A 14 -20.27 4.28 -9.22
C ARG A 14 -21.04 5.51 -9.69
N PHE A 15 -22.16 5.33 -10.40
CA PHE A 15 -23.02 6.43 -10.84
C PHE A 15 -23.65 7.16 -9.64
N ALA A 16 -24.25 6.43 -8.71
CA ALA A 16 -24.97 7.03 -7.57
C ALA A 16 -24.06 7.71 -6.54
N ALA A 17 -22.84 7.19 -6.36
CA ALA A 17 -21.89 7.68 -5.35
C ALA A 17 -20.60 8.24 -5.96
N GLY A 18 -20.64 8.75 -7.20
CA GLY A 18 -19.45 9.22 -7.91
C GLY A 18 -18.63 10.30 -7.18
N ALA A 19 -19.26 11.10 -6.31
CA ALA A 19 -18.55 12.06 -5.45
C ALA A 19 -17.61 11.40 -4.42
N LEU A 20 -17.76 10.11 -4.15
CA LEU A 20 -16.91 9.30 -3.28
C LEU A 20 -15.90 8.46 -4.07
N TYR A 21 -15.97 8.45 -5.39
CA TYR A 21 -15.05 7.69 -6.21
C TYR A 21 -13.67 8.35 -6.20
N GLU A 22 -12.65 7.55 -5.94
CA GLU A 22 -11.26 8.00 -6.00
C GLU A 22 -10.35 6.92 -6.58
N GLU A 23 -9.35 7.36 -7.34
CA GLU A 23 -8.22 6.53 -7.74
C GLU A 23 -6.97 7.07 -7.05
N ARG A 24 -6.24 6.19 -6.35
CA ARG A 24 -5.02 6.56 -5.65
C ARG A 24 -3.91 5.54 -5.86
N THR A 25 -2.68 6.04 -5.86
CA THR A 25 -1.48 5.23 -5.76
C THR A 25 -1.11 5.04 -4.30
N GLU A 26 -0.95 3.79 -3.88
CA GLU A 26 -0.47 3.41 -2.56
C GLU A 26 0.91 2.75 -2.71
N VAL A 27 1.93 3.34 -2.07
CA VAL A 27 3.27 2.76 -1.95
C VAL A 27 3.68 2.80 -0.48
N HIS A 28 3.72 1.65 0.18
CA HIS A 28 4.01 1.57 1.62
C HIS A 28 4.58 0.21 1.99
N TRP A 29 5.17 0.13 3.19
CA TRP A 29 5.64 -1.13 3.77
C TRP A 29 4.50 -1.91 4.42
N SER A 30 4.35 -3.17 4.08
CA SER A 30 3.38 -4.07 4.69
C SER A 30 3.84 -5.52 4.59
N GLY A 31 3.76 -6.26 5.69
CA GLY A 31 4.01 -7.71 5.69
C GLY A 31 5.43 -8.11 5.27
N GLY A 32 6.43 -7.28 5.55
CA GLY A 32 7.84 -7.57 5.23
C GLY A 32 8.29 -7.17 3.82
N ASP A 33 7.46 -6.47 3.04
CA ASP A 33 7.81 -6.00 1.70
C ASP A 33 7.15 -4.65 1.36
N VAL A 34 7.58 -4.04 0.25
CA VAL A 34 6.95 -2.87 -0.35
C VAL A 34 5.73 -3.29 -1.15
N VAL A 35 4.57 -2.80 -0.75
CA VAL A 35 3.34 -2.86 -1.54
C VAL A 35 3.25 -1.61 -2.38
N ALA A 36 3.19 -1.76 -3.71
CA ALA A 36 3.02 -0.68 -4.67
C ALA A 36 1.85 -0.99 -5.62
N ARG A 37 0.74 -0.28 -5.47
CA ARG A 37 -0.50 -0.56 -6.19
C ARG A 37 -1.30 0.69 -6.49
N ARG A 38 -2.10 0.63 -7.56
CA ARG A 38 -3.17 1.58 -7.86
C ARG A 38 -4.47 0.99 -7.37
N VAL A 39 -5.26 1.80 -6.65
CA VAL A 39 -6.50 1.39 -6.02
C VAL A 39 -7.62 2.31 -6.47
N GLU A 40 -8.71 1.70 -6.93
CA GLU A 40 -9.99 2.37 -7.18
C GLU A 40 -10.89 2.13 -5.97
N ARG A 41 -11.43 3.21 -5.39
CA ARG A 41 -12.32 3.16 -4.23
C ARG A 41 -13.60 3.93 -4.47
N LEU A 42 -14.65 3.50 -3.75
CA LEU A 42 -15.89 4.22 -3.56
C LEU A 42 -16.04 4.49 -2.06
N GLY A 43 -15.51 5.63 -1.61
CA GLY A 43 -15.37 5.94 -0.19
C GLY A 43 -14.48 4.93 0.53
N ALA A 44 -15.06 4.20 1.48
CA ALA A 44 -14.33 3.17 2.25
C ALA A 44 -14.22 1.81 1.54
N VAL A 45 -14.90 1.63 0.41
CA VAL A 45 -14.94 0.35 -0.31
C VAL A 45 -13.87 0.34 -1.40
N GLU A 46 -12.95 -0.60 -1.34
CA GLU A 46 -12.01 -0.88 -2.42
C GLU A 46 -12.69 -1.71 -3.51
N LEU A 47 -12.78 -1.16 -4.72
CA LEU A 47 -13.41 -1.83 -5.86
C LEU A 47 -12.40 -2.72 -6.61
N THR A 48 -11.20 -2.19 -6.83
CA THR A 48 -10.13 -2.88 -7.55
C THR A 48 -8.77 -2.39 -7.07
N ALA A 49 -7.81 -3.30 -7.01
CA ALA A 49 -6.40 -2.98 -6.81
C ALA A 49 -5.53 -3.69 -7.85
N ARG A 50 -4.57 -2.97 -8.41
CA ARG A 50 -3.63 -3.49 -9.41
C ARG A 50 -2.19 -3.11 -9.05
N PRO A 51 -1.20 -4.02 -9.18
CA PRO A 51 0.20 -3.67 -8.99
C PRO A 51 0.63 -2.53 -9.91
N LEU A 52 1.53 -1.67 -9.43
CA LEU A 52 2.20 -0.68 -10.27
C LEU A 52 3.38 -1.32 -10.99
N ALA A 53 3.39 -1.27 -12.33
CA ALA A 53 4.50 -1.80 -13.11
C ALA A 53 5.80 -0.98 -12.94
N ALA A 54 5.66 0.33 -12.72
CA ALA A 54 6.77 1.26 -12.51
C ALA A 54 6.40 2.25 -11.40
N PRO A 55 6.50 1.86 -10.11
CA PRO A 55 6.26 2.77 -9.01
C PRO A 55 7.33 3.86 -8.94
N ASP A 56 6.96 5.03 -8.40
CA ASP A 56 7.91 6.12 -8.18
C ASP A 56 9.06 5.65 -7.27
N PRO A 57 10.32 5.68 -7.73
CA PRO A 57 11.47 5.26 -6.94
C PRO A 57 11.61 6.00 -5.60
N ALA A 58 11.19 7.27 -5.52
CA ALA A 58 11.23 8.03 -4.28
C ALA A 58 10.23 7.47 -3.25
N LEU A 59 9.01 7.13 -3.68
CA LEU A 59 8.02 6.53 -2.80
C LEU A 59 8.42 5.13 -2.34
N VAL A 60 9.03 4.33 -3.23
CA VAL A 60 9.58 3.01 -2.87
C VAL A 60 10.68 3.16 -1.82
N ARG A 61 11.58 4.13 -1.99
CA ARG A 61 12.63 4.42 -1.02
C ARG A 61 12.06 4.78 0.35
N GLU A 62 11.07 5.67 0.41
CA GLU A 62 10.43 6.04 1.68
C GLU A 62 9.73 4.85 2.33
N ALA A 63 9.02 4.02 1.56
CA ALA A 63 8.42 2.78 2.07
C ALA A 63 9.47 1.82 2.66
N LEU A 64 10.60 1.61 1.98
CA LEU A 64 11.70 0.78 2.50
C LEU A 64 12.28 1.34 3.80
N LEU A 65 12.49 2.65 3.87
CA LEU A 65 12.99 3.30 5.09
C LEU A 65 12.01 3.16 6.25
N ASP A 66 10.71 3.29 6.00
CA ASP A 66 9.67 3.03 6.99
C ASP A 66 9.65 1.58 7.46
N GLY A 67 9.81 0.63 6.54
CA GLY A 67 9.96 -0.79 6.87
C GLY A 67 11.14 -1.07 7.79
N LEU A 68 12.32 -0.54 7.44
CA LEU A 68 13.53 -0.68 8.25
C LEU A 68 13.40 -0.02 9.63
N ARG A 69 12.69 1.10 9.74
CA ARG A 69 12.41 1.74 11.04
C ARG A 69 11.49 0.89 11.92
N ARG A 70 10.50 0.22 11.32
CA ARG A 70 9.49 -0.59 12.03
C ARG A 70 10.02 -1.97 12.43
N GLU A 71 10.75 -2.64 11.54
CA GLU A 71 11.21 -4.02 11.73
C GLU A 71 12.67 -4.09 12.20
N GLY A 72 13.37 -2.96 12.17
CA GLY A 72 14.78 -2.88 12.49
C GLY A 72 15.68 -3.37 11.35
N LEU A 73 16.99 -3.22 11.56
CA LEU A 73 18.01 -3.48 10.55
C LEU A 73 18.31 -4.98 10.33
N GLY A 74 17.54 -5.88 10.94
CA GLY A 74 17.67 -7.33 10.79
C GLY A 74 17.26 -7.86 9.42
N LEU A 75 16.47 -7.09 8.68
CA LEU A 75 16.10 -7.38 7.29
C LEU A 75 17.27 -7.22 6.29
N LEU A 76 18.25 -6.40 6.65
CA LEU A 76 19.38 -6.11 5.77
C LEU A 76 20.40 -7.23 5.84
N ARG A 77 20.80 -7.73 4.66
CA ARG A 77 21.91 -8.66 4.55
C ARG A 77 23.22 -7.88 4.63
N TRP A 78 23.81 -7.83 5.82
CA TRP A 78 25.08 -7.13 6.06
C TRP A 78 26.25 -7.93 5.47
N PRO A 79 27.17 -7.29 4.72
CA PRO A 79 28.42 -7.94 4.35
C PRO A 79 29.28 -8.21 5.59
N ALA A 80 30.04 -9.32 5.54
CA ALA A 80 30.93 -9.73 6.62
C ALA A 80 31.96 -8.60 6.90
N GLY A 81 31.80 -7.90 8.02
CA GLY A 81 32.60 -6.73 8.41
C GLY A 81 31.76 -5.52 8.86
N GLY A 82 30.51 -5.39 8.41
CA GLY A 82 29.64 -4.24 8.75
C GLY A 82 29.12 -4.22 10.21
N GLY A 83 29.03 -5.39 10.86
CA GLY A 83 28.62 -5.48 12.27
C GLY A 83 29.68 -4.95 13.24
N LEU A 84 30.97 -5.11 12.91
CA LEU A 84 32.10 -4.70 13.74
C LEU A 84 32.26 -3.17 13.83
N LEU A 85 31.89 -2.44 12.78
CA LEU A 85 31.91 -0.97 12.78
C LEU A 85 30.78 -0.35 13.62
N ARG A 86 29.68 -1.09 13.84
CA ARG A 86 28.55 -0.60 14.65
C ARG A 86 28.74 -0.82 16.15
N GLN A 87 29.70 -1.66 16.54
CA GLN A 87 30.02 -1.97 17.93
C GLN A 87 31.18 -1.11 18.49
N ARG A 88 31.67 -0.13 17.73
CA ARG A 88 32.67 0.86 18.16
C ARG A 88 32.04 2.24 18.19
#